data_AF-A0A0R1UEF6-F1
#
_entry.id   AF-A0A0R1UEF6-F1
#
_cell.length_a   1.000
_cell.length_b   1.000
_cell.length_c   1.000
_cell.angle_alpha   90.00
_cell.angle_beta   90.00
_cell.angle_gamma   90.00
#
_symmetry.space_group_name_H-M   'P 1'
#
loop_
_entity.id
_entity.type
_entity.pdbx_description
1 polymer ?
#
loop_
_entity_poly.entity_id
_entity_poly.type
_entity_poly.pdbx_seq_one_letter_code
_entity_poly.pdbx_strand_id
1 'polypeptide(L)'
;MKKVIIMEDDQTQQIQLQETIYDENGRHVAQMHTYLNGDGETPVVTTIGGIGRIVGYNDDGTAITTKEDDELIKSEQTKFMATAIKEQKALCVEKGVDPDLVNIINAERKSGTDNEQ
;
A
#
# COMPACT_ATOMS: atom_id res chain seq x y z
N MET A 1 -12.01 -9.64 -10.74
CA MET A 1 -11.37 -10.65 -9.87
C MET A 1 -10.26 -9.96 -9.10
N LYS A 2 -10.22 -10.09 -7.77
CA LYS A 2 -9.14 -9.54 -6.94
C LYS A 2 -8.12 -10.64 -6.66
N LYS A 3 -6.82 -10.36 -6.82
CA LYS A 3 -5.75 -11.28 -6.48
C LYS A 3 -4.65 -10.49 -5.80
N VAL A 4 -4.53 -10.66 -4.50
CA VAL A 4 -3.35 -10.22 -3.75
C VAL A 4 -2.29 -11.29 -3.96
N ILE A 5 -1.12 -10.89 -4.44
CA ILE A 5 0.04 -11.77 -4.59
C ILE A 5 0.95 -11.50 -3.40
N ILE A 6 1.32 -12.58 -2.71
CA ILE A 6 2.31 -12.58 -1.64
C ILE A 6 3.56 -13.24 -2.23
N MET A 7 4.67 -12.52 -2.25
CA MET A 7 5.98 -13.05 -2.63
C MET A 7 6.89 -12.94 -1.43
N GLU A 8 7.44 -14.08 -1.00
CA GLU A 8 8.46 -14.15 0.05
C GLU A 8 9.83 -14.14 -0.62
N ASP A 9 10.71 -13.26 -0.15
CA ASP A 9 12.13 -13.29 -0.50
C ASP A 9 12.93 -13.87 0.67
N ASP A 10 13.35 -15.14 0.51
CA ASP A 10 14.12 -15.89 1.49
C ASP A 10 15.47 -15.23 1.83
N GLN A 11 16.00 -14.37 0.96
CA GLN A 11 17.27 -13.67 1.23
C GLN A 11 17.07 -12.45 2.13
N THR A 12 15.90 -11.82 2.09
CA THR A 12 15.62 -10.56 2.80
C THR A 12 14.59 -10.73 3.92
N GLN A 13 13.95 -11.90 4.06
CA GLN A 13 12.83 -12.15 4.99
C GLN A 13 11.76 -11.08 4.87
N GLN A 14 11.49 -10.66 3.64
CA GLN A 14 10.53 -9.63 3.27
C GLN A 14 9.37 -10.26 2.51
N ILE A 15 8.17 -9.76 2.79
CA ILE A 15 6.97 -10.06 2.04
C ILE A 15 6.64 -8.88 1.14
N GLN A 16 6.48 -9.11 -0.15
CA GLN A 16 5.85 -8.16 -1.06
C GLN A 16 4.37 -8.48 -1.21
N LEU A 17 3.52 -7.51 -0.89
CA LEU A 17 2.11 -7.54 -1.27
C LEU A 17 1.92 -6.76 -2.56
N GLN A 18 1.13 -7.30 -3.47
CA GLN A 18 0.75 -6.63 -4.71
C GLN A 18 -0.72 -6.86 -5.03
N GLU A 19 -1.42 -5.80 -5.43
CA GLU A 19 -2.80 -5.86 -5.92
C GLU A 19 -2.94 -5.09 -7.24
N THR A 20 -3.73 -5.63 -8.15
CA THR A 20 -4.10 -4.98 -9.41
C THR A 20 -5.57 -4.56 -9.35
N ILE A 21 -5.84 -3.29 -9.58
CA ILE A 21 -7.17 -2.69 -9.57
C ILE A 21 -7.74 -2.70 -10.99
N TYR A 22 -8.96 -3.25 -11.12
CA TYR A 22 -9.71 -3.23 -12.37
C TYR A 22 -11.03 -2.48 -12.18
N ASP A 23 -11.47 -1.76 -13.20
CA ASP A 23 -12.81 -1.18 -13.23
C ASP A 23 -13.89 -2.24 -13.57
N GLU A 24 -15.15 -1.83 -13.57
CA GLU A 24 -16.30 -2.70 -13.87
C GLU A 24 -16.26 -3.29 -15.29
N ASN A 25 -15.54 -2.65 -16.21
CA ASN A 25 -15.35 -3.12 -17.58
C ASN A 25 -14.13 -4.04 -17.72
N GLY A 26 -13.43 -4.35 -16.62
CA GLY A 26 -12.25 -5.21 -16.62
C GLY A 26 -10.98 -4.52 -17.12
N ARG A 27 -10.96 -3.19 -17.24
CA ARG A 27 -9.75 -2.44 -17.59
C ARG A 27 -8.87 -2.28 -16.35
N HIS A 28 -7.57 -2.45 -16.53
CA HIS A 28 -6.57 -2.16 -15.50
C HIS A 28 -6.50 -0.64 -15.23
N VAL A 29 -6.75 -0.24 -13.99
CA VAL A 29 -6.78 1.17 -13.55
C VAL A 29 -5.47 1.56 -12.88
N ALA A 30 -5.02 0.73 -11.94
CA ALA A 30 -3.80 0.95 -11.18
C ALA A 30 -3.30 -0.34 -10.54
N GLN A 31 -2.05 -0.32 -10.10
CA GLN A 31 -1.42 -1.39 -9.34
C GLN A 31 -0.91 -0.82 -8.01
N MET A 32 -1.15 -1.53 -6.93
CA MET A 32 -0.65 -1.21 -5.60
C MET A 32 0.38 -2.24 -5.17
N HIS A 33 1.42 -1.79 -4.49
CA HIS A 33 2.35 -2.68 -3.83
C HIS A 33 2.88 -2.08 -2.54
N THR A 34 3.32 -2.94 -1.63
CA THR A 34 4.06 -2.59 -0.44
C THR A 34 5.00 -3.73 -0.09
N TYR A 35 6.07 -3.41 0.63
CA TYR A 35 6.99 -4.38 1.19
C TYR A 35 6.84 -4.39 2.71
N LEU A 36 6.87 -5.58 3.29
CA LEU A 36 6.63 -5.84 4.70
C LEU A 36 7.77 -6.68 5.25
N ASN A 37 8.26 -6.34 6.43
CA ASN A 37 9.43 -6.97 7.05
C ASN A 37 9.23 -7.22 8.55
N GLY A 38 8.08 -6.86 9.14
CA GLY A 38 7.79 -7.07 10.56
C GLY A 38 8.65 -6.24 11.52
N ASP A 39 9.15 -5.07 11.09
CA ASP A 39 9.98 -4.17 11.90
C ASP A 39 9.18 -3.22 12.81
N GLY A 40 7.84 -3.28 12.75
CA GLY A 40 6.95 -2.38 13.50
C GLY A 40 6.61 -1.09 12.77
N GLU A 41 7.20 -0.81 11.60
CA GLU A 41 6.84 0.34 10.77
C GLU A 41 5.41 0.18 10.20
N THR A 42 4.69 1.30 10.13
CA THR A 42 3.45 1.39 9.36
C THR A 42 3.76 1.23 7.86
N PRO A 43 3.14 0.26 7.14
CA PRO A 43 3.43 0.03 5.74
C PRO A 43 3.20 1.25 4.84
N VAL A 44 4.07 1.43 3.85
CA VAL A 44 3.92 2.48 2.83
C VAL A 44 3.42 1.87 1.52
N VAL A 45 2.16 2.14 1.20
CA VAL A 45 1.54 1.66 -0.05
C VAL A 45 1.95 2.57 -1.21
N THR A 46 2.64 1.98 -2.19
CA THR A 46 2.91 2.65 -3.47
C THR A 46 1.83 2.27 -4.48
N THR A 47 1.21 3.28 -5.08
CA THR A 47 0.22 3.11 -6.16
C THR A 47 0.81 3.61 -7.47
N ILE A 48 0.83 2.76 -8.49
CA ILE A 48 1.29 3.08 -9.84
C ILE A 48 0.09 3.03 -10.79
N GLY A 49 -0.07 4.07 -11.59
CA GLY A 49 -1.22 4.25 -12.48
C GLY A 49 -2.22 5.23 -11.88
N GLY A 50 -3.50 5.11 -12.27
CA GLY A 50 -4.54 5.94 -11.71
C GLY A 50 -4.65 7.36 -12.27
N ILE A 51 -4.12 7.59 -13.46
CA ILE A 51 -4.58 8.75 -14.24
C ILE A 51 -6.00 8.38 -14.65
N GLY A 52 -7.00 8.97 -13.99
CA GLY A 52 -8.40 8.67 -14.29
C GLY A 52 -8.67 8.74 -15.78
N ARG A 53 -9.56 7.89 -16.29
CA ARG A 53 -9.81 7.70 -17.72
C ARG A 53 -9.75 9.02 -18.49
N ILE A 54 -8.68 9.19 -19.28
CA ILE A 54 -8.53 10.37 -20.13
C ILE A 54 -9.56 10.27 -21.24
N VAL A 55 -10.54 11.17 -21.22
CA VAL A 55 -11.58 11.28 -22.24
C VAL A 55 -11.28 12.36 -23.28
N GLY A 56 -10.27 13.19 -23.01
CA GLY A 56 -9.80 14.22 -23.92
C GLY A 56 -8.69 15.07 -23.31
N TYR A 57 -8.31 16.13 -24.03
CA TYR A 57 -7.36 17.14 -23.56
C TYR A 57 -7.96 18.51 -23.85
N ASN A 58 -7.74 19.47 -22.95
CA ASN A 58 -8.04 20.88 -23.19
C ASN A 58 -7.00 21.48 -24.16
N ASP A 59 -7.30 22.66 -24.71
CA ASP A 59 -6.39 23.39 -25.62
C ASP A 59 -5.04 23.76 -24.99
N ASP A 60 -4.95 23.80 -23.66
CA ASP A 60 -3.72 24.03 -22.89
C ASP A 60 -2.90 22.74 -22.65
N GLY A 61 -3.36 21.60 -23.16
CA GLY A 61 -2.73 20.29 -23.02
C GLY A 61 -3.04 19.56 -21.71
N THR A 62 -3.86 20.13 -20.81
CA THR A 62 -4.30 19.43 -19.60
C THR A 62 -5.28 18.30 -19.93
N ALA A 63 -5.13 17.15 -19.26
CA ALA A 63 -5.99 15.99 -19.50
C ALA A 63 -7.39 16.18 -18.87
N ILE A 64 -8.43 15.77 -19.58
CA ILE A 64 -9.80 15.67 -19.07
C ILE A 64 -9.99 14.24 -18.59
N THR A 65 -10.16 14.05 -17.28
CA THR A 65 -10.29 12.73 -16.64
C THR A 65 -11.70 12.50 -16.08
N THR A 66 -12.14 11.24 -16.01
CA THR A 66 -13.32 10.88 -15.21
C THR A 66 -12.90 10.67 -13.74
N LYS A 67 -13.76 11.06 -12.79
CA LYS A 67 -13.50 10.91 -11.34
C LYS A 67 -13.67 9.48 -10.81
N GLU A 68 -14.30 8.60 -11.58
CA GLU A 68 -14.67 7.25 -11.17
C GLU A 68 -13.44 6.39 -10.81
N ASP A 69 -12.35 6.53 -11.55
CA ASP A 69 -11.10 5.80 -11.30
C ASP A 69 -10.44 6.27 -9.98
N ASP A 70 -10.45 7.58 -9.70
CA ASP A 70 -9.84 8.15 -8.48
C ASP A 70 -10.56 7.66 -7.22
N GLU A 71 -11.89 7.63 -7.25
CA GLU A 71 -12.70 7.12 -6.15
C GLU A 71 -12.51 5.62 -5.93
N LEU A 72 -12.43 4.85 -7.03
CA LEU A 72 -12.11 3.42 -6.98
C LEU A 72 -10.74 3.18 -6.35
N ILE A 73 -9.70 3.89 -6.81
CA ILE A 73 -8.34 3.76 -6.28
C ILE A 73 -8.30 4.08 -4.80
N LYS A 74 -8.93 5.18 -4.36
CA LYS A 74 -8.97 5.56 -2.95
C LYS A 74 -9.64 4.50 -2.08
N SER A 75 -10.75 3.92 -2.57
CA SER A 75 -11.46 2.84 -1.88
C SER A 75 -10.60 1.58 -1.74
N GLU A 76 -9.92 1.19 -2.82
CA GLU A 76 -9.07 0.00 -2.84
C GLU A 76 -7.77 0.20 -2.05
N GLN A 77 -7.18 1.39 -2.06
CA GLN A 77 -5.99 1.72 -1.26
C GLN A 77 -6.26 1.57 0.24
N THR A 78 -7.47 1.93 0.70
CA THR A 78 -7.87 1.76 2.11
C THR A 78 -7.93 0.27 2.48
N LYS A 79 -8.46 -0.58 1.59
CA LYS A 79 -8.57 -2.03 1.81
C LYS A 79 -7.20 -2.72 1.75
N PHE A 80 -6.37 -2.29 0.81
CA PHE A 80 -5.01 -2.78 0.66
C PHE A 80 -4.16 -2.42 1.87
N MET A 81 -4.26 -1.19 2.38
CA MET A 81 -3.59 -0.76 3.61
C MET A 81 -4.01 -1.60 4.82
N ALA A 82 -5.31 -1.89 4.98
CA ALA A 82 -5.79 -2.74 6.07
C ALA A 82 -5.19 -4.16 5.99
N THR A 83 -5.07 -4.70 4.78
CA THR A 83 -4.41 -6.00 4.55
C THR A 83 -2.92 -5.92 4.89
N ALA A 84 -2.22 -4.88 4.43
CA ALA A 84 -0.81 -4.66 4.71
C ALA A 84 -0.52 -4.54 6.21
N ILE A 85 -1.32 -3.79 6.95
CA ILE A 85 -1.20 -3.67 8.41
C ILE A 85 -1.38 -5.03 9.09
N LYS A 86 -2.37 -5.82 8.66
CA LYS A 86 -2.62 -7.16 9.22
C LYS A 86 -1.41 -8.07 9.04
N GLU A 87 -0.85 -8.12 7.83
CA GLU A 87 0.30 -8.99 7.54
C GLU A 87 1.59 -8.48 8.20
N GLN A 88 1.82 -7.16 8.25
CA GLN A 88 2.96 -6.57 8.97
C GLN A 88 2.93 -6.93 10.46
N LYS A 89 1.74 -6.88 11.10
CA LYS A 89 1.59 -7.30 12.50
C LYS A 89 1.88 -8.77 12.72
N ALA A 90 1.46 -9.64 11.80
CA ALA A 90 1.78 -11.06 11.88
C ALA A 90 3.31 -11.28 11.84
N LEU A 91 4.00 -10.60 10.92
CA LEU A 91 5.46 -10.61 10.84
C LEU A 91 6.14 -10.05 12.10
N CYS A 92 5.59 -8.99 12.71
CA CYS A 92 6.11 -8.47 13.98
C CYS A 92 6.09 -9.54 15.07
N VAL A 93 4.98 -10.28 15.21
CA VAL A 93 4.86 -11.35 16.21
C VAL A 93 5.89 -12.45 15.97
N GLU A 94 6.09 -12.86 14.72
CA GLU A 94 7.10 -13.87 14.35
C GLU A 94 8.52 -13.41 14.67
N LYS A 95 8.79 -12.11 14.55
CA LYS A 95 10.11 -11.51 14.81
C LYS A 95 10.31 -10.98 16.23
N GLY A 96 9.30 -11.09 17.10
CA GLY A 96 9.35 -10.60 18.48
C GLY A 96 9.28 -9.07 18.62
N VAL A 97 8.76 -8.37 17.61
CA VAL A 97 8.50 -6.94 17.62
C VAL A 97 7.07 -6.67 18.08
N ASP A 98 6.83 -5.56 18.79
CA ASP A 98 5.49 -5.16 19.21
C ASP A 98 4.60 -4.81 17.99
N PRO A 99 3.54 -5.57 17.71
CA PRO A 99 2.64 -5.32 16.57
C PRO A 99 1.83 -4.03 16.72
N ASP A 100 1.71 -3.45 17.92
CA ASP A 100 0.93 -2.22 18.11
C ASP A 100 1.62 -0.97 17.56
N LEU A 101 2.94 -1.01 17.38
CA LEU A 101 3.73 0.04 16.72
C LEU A 101 3.23 0.33 15.31
N VAL A 102 2.79 -0.72 14.58
CA VAL A 102 2.34 -0.64 13.18
C VAL A 102 1.16 0.32 13.00
N ASN A 103 0.33 0.53 14.03
CA ASN A 103 -0.87 1.36 13.93
C ASN A 103 -0.58 2.87 13.92
N ILE A 104 0.58 3.29 14.42
CA ILE A 104 0.90 4.70 14.64
C ILE A 104 2.13 5.04 13.81
N ILE A 105 1.95 5.97 12.87
CA ILE A 105 3.03 6.43 11.99
C ILE A 105 4.20 6.93 12.84
N ASN A 106 5.39 6.38 12.58
CA ASN A 106 6.65 6.67 13.26
C ASN A 106 6.73 6.24 14.74
N ALA A 107 5.86 5.35 15.23
CA ALA A 107 5.94 4.85 16.61
C ALA A 107 7.13 3.93 16.85
N GLU A 108 7.59 3.21 15.82
CA GLU A 108 8.79 2.37 15.87
C GLU A 108 10.06 3.18 16.20
N ARG A 109 10.08 4.47 15.88
CA ARG A 109 11.21 5.36 16.19
C ARG A 109 11.21 5.85 17.63
N LYS A 110 10.06 5.77 18.33
CA LYS A 110 9.93 6.24 19.71
C LYS A 110 10.47 5.25 20.75
N SER A 111 10.58 3.97 20.40
CA SER A 111 11.17 2.96 21.27
C SER A 111 12.71 3.01 21.33
N GLY A 112 13.35 3.90 20.53
CA GLY A 112 14.81 4.02 20.40
C GLY A 112 15.45 5.30 20.94
N THR A 113 14.69 6.27 21.47
CA THR A 113 15.24 7.55 21.94
C THR A 113 14.65 7.99 23.27
N ASP A 114 15.10 7.36 24.34
CA ASP A 114 15.23 7.97 25.68
C ASP A 114 16.73 8.02 26.07
N ASN A 115 17.58 8.40 25.12
CA ASN A 115 18.95 8.86 25.37
C ASN A 115 19.27 9.93 24.35
N GLU A 116 18.95 11.17 24.66
CA GLU A 116 19.90 12.28 24.57
C GLU A 116 19.38 13.46 25.39
N GLN A 117 20.23 13.84 26.35
CA GLN A 117 20.19 15.06 27.15
C GLN A 117 20.55 16.28 26.30
#